data_AF-A0A520XU42-F1
#
_entry.id   AF-A0A520XU42-F1
#
_cell.length_a   1.000
_cell.length_b   1.000
_cell.length_c   1.000
_cell.angle_alpha   90.00
_cell.angle_beta   90.00
_cell.angle_gamma   90.00
#
_symmetry.space_group_name_H-M   'P 1'
#
loop_
_entity.id
_entity.type
_entity.pdbx_description
1 polymer ?
#
loop_
_entity_poly.entity_id
_entity_poly.type
_entity_poly.pdbx_seq_one_letter_code
_entity_poly.pdbx_strand_id
1 'polypeptide(L)' 'IPSEVILEAGSDPIPRRSAVSLDSMENVSLGTLTERLGRLSDDRMRAVCSALSVAIDCPPLDNRAFSGG' A
#
# COMPACT_ATOMS: atom_id res chain seq x y z
N ILE A 1 10.18 2.35 7.96
CA ILE A 1 9.50 1.27 8.72
C ILE A 1 8.97 0.24 7.71
N PRO A 2 8.83 -1.06 8.00
CA PRO A 2 8.38 -2.03 6.98
C PRO A 2 6.92 -1.82 6.52
N SER A 3 6.09 -1.12 7.31
CA SER A 3 4.73 -0.69 6.97
C SER A 3 4.67 0.66 6.21
N GLU A 4 5.83 1.22 5.82
CA GLU A 4 5.92 2.47 5.06
C GLU A 4 6.43 2.23 3.65
N VAL A 5 5.82 2.91 2.67
CA VAL A 5 6.27 2.88 1.27
C VAL A 5 6.64 4.29 0.82
N ILE A 6 7.90 4.49 0.43
CA ILE A 6 8.38 5.76 -0.10
C ILE A 6 7.90 5.96 -1.54
N LEU A 7 7.33 7.14 -1.80
CA LEU A 7 6.96 7.65 -3.12
C LEU A 7 7.93 8.78 -3.51
N GLU A 8 8.38 8.75 -4.76
CA GLU A 8 9.31 9.74 -5.30
C GLU A 8 8.61 10.67 -6.29
N ALA A 9 8.77 11.99 -6.11
CA ALA A 9 8.19 12.97 -7.02
C ALA A 9 8.81 12.83 -8.42
N GLY A 10 7.96 12.84 -9.45
CA GLY A 10 8.37 12.63 -10.85
C GLY A 10 8.29 11.19 -11.34
N SER A 11 8.37 10.20 -10.43
CA SER A 11 8.10 8.79 -10.75
C SER A 11 6.70 8.36 -10.29
N ASP A 12 6.27 8.85 -9.13
CA ASP A 12 4.95 8.59 -8.55
C ASP A 12 4.07 9.85 -8.70
N PRO A 13 2.73 9.72 -8.75
CA PRO A 13 1.79 10.83 -8.93
C PRO A 13 1.61 11.65 -7.63
N ILE A 14 2.70 12.21 -7.13
CA ILE A 14 2.77 12.99 -5.90
C ILE A 14 3.58 14.27 -6.13
N PRO A 15 3.18 15.41 -5.53
CA PRO A 15 3.83 16.70 -5.75
C PRO A 15 5.18 16.81 -5.04
N ARG A 16 5.41 16.01 -3.98
CA ARG A 16 6.63 16.01 -3.16
C ARG A 16 6.89 14.62 -2.65
N ARG A 17 8.17 14.25 -2.52
CA ARG A 17 8.61 12.99 -1.90
C ARG A 17 7.88 12.75 -0.59
N SER A 18 7.20 11.61 -0.49
CA SER A 18 6.27 11.30 0.59
C SER A 18 6.36 9.83 0.97
N ALA A 19 5.86 9.47 2.15
CA ALA A 19 5.72 8.08 2.57
C ALA A 19 4.24 7.74 2.76
N VAL A 20 3.80 6.61 2.20
CA VAL A 20 2.51 6.02 2.55
C VAL A 20 2.68 5.29 3.86
N SER A 21 2.00 5.72 4.92
CA SER A 21 1.97 5.02 6.21
C SER A 21 0.74 4.12 6.29
N LEU A 22 0.94 2.87 6.71
CA LEU A 22 -0.11 1.87 6.84
C LEU A 22 -0.49 1.56 8.29
N ASP A 23 0.16 2.20 9.27
CA ASP A 23 -0.12 2.01 10.70
C ASP A 23 -1.40 2.72 11.15
N SER A 24 -1.97 3.59 10.31
CA SER A 24 -3.14 4.43 10.63
C SER A 24 -4.16 4.47 9.48
N MET A 25 -4.40 3.33 8.82
CA MET A 25 -5.42 3.27 7.76
C MET A 25 -6.82 3.45 8.32
N GLU A 26 -7.63 4.22 7.61
CA GLU A 26 -9.01 4.52 7.99
C GLU A 26 -9.94 4.35 6.80
N ASN A 27 -11.19 3.95 7.08
CA ASN A 27 -12.25 3.96 6.08
C ASN A 27 -12.88 5.37 6.06
N VAL A 28 -12.79 6.05 4.93
CA VAL A 28 -13.31 7.42 4.75
C VAL A 28 -14.47 7.43 3.76
N SER A 29 -15.42 8.35 3.96
CA SER A 29 -16.52 8.54 3.00
C SER A 29 -16.00 9.05 1.66
N LEU A 30 -16.55 8.55 0.55
CA LEU A 30 -16.20 9.01 -0.80
C LEU A 30 -16.37 10.51 -0.98
N GLY A 31 -17.33 11.13 -0.27
CA GLY A 31 -17.55 12.59 -0.32
C GLY A 31 -16.41 13.43 0.26
N THR A 32 -15.44 12.80 0.95
CA THR A 32 -14.22 13.48 1.44
C THR A 32 -13.11 13.58 0.40
N LEU A 33 -13.19 12.78 -0.68
CA LEU A 33 -12.22 12.81 -1.77
C LEU A 33 -12.49 14.03 -2.67
N THR A 34 -11.51 14.93 -2.77
CA THR A 34 -11.67 16.20 -3.50
C THR A 34 -11.24 16.08 -4.96
N GLU A 35 -9.97 15.73 -5.18
CA GLU A 35 -9.37 15.62 -6.51
C GLU A 35 -8.50 14.37 -6.63
N ARG A 36 -8.33 13.91 -7.86
CA ARG A 36 -7.52 12.73 -8.15
C ARG A 36 -6.07 13.15 -8.44
N LEU A 37 -5.13 12.75 -7.59
CA LEU A 37 -3.69 13.01 -7.79
C LEU A 37 -3.08 12.19 -8.93
N GLY A 38 -3.48 10.91 -9.09
CA GLY A 38 -3.02 10.06 -10.19
C GLY A 38 -3.19 8.56 -9.92
N ARG A 39 -2.38 7.72 -10.58
CA ARG A 39 -2.33 6.26 -10.34
C ARG A 39 -0.90 5.84 -10.02
N LEU A 40 -0.72 5.11 -8.93
CA LEU A 40 0.55 4.43 -8.66
C LEU A 40 0.76 3.32 -9.71
N SER A 41 2.03 3.07 -10.06
CA SER A 41 2.38 1.94 -10.91
C SER A 41 2.03 0.61 -10.23
N ASP A 42 1.93 -0.46 -11.01
CA ASP A 42 1.61 -1.78 -10.45
C ASP A 42 2.72 -2.27 -9.51
N ASP A 43 3.99 -1.99 -9.83
CA ASP A 43 5.13 -2.29 -8.95
C ASP A 43 5.02 -1.54 -7.62
N ARG A 44 4.61 -0.26 -7.67
CA ARG A 44 4.43 0.53 -6.46
C ARG A 44 3.26 0.04 -5.62
N MET A 45 2.15 -0.35 -6.25
CA MET A 45 1.03 -0.95 -5.51
C MET A 45 1.38 -2.30 -4.90
N ARG A 46 2.21 -3.13 -5.56
CA ARG A 46 2.71 -4.37 -4.95
C ARG A 46 3.52 -4.09 -3.68
N ALA A 47 4.35 -3.04 -3.68
CA ALA A 47 5.05 -2.62 -2.47
C ALA A 47 4.09 -2.21 -1.35
N VAL A 48 3.02 -1.47 -1.68
CA VAL A 48 1.97 -1.11 -0.71
C VAL A 48 1.26 -2.35 -0.16
N CYS A 49 0.90 -3.32 -1.00
CA CYS A 49 0.29 -4.59 -0.54
C CYS A 49 1.24 -5.38 0.37
N SER A 50 2.54 -5.41 0.06
CA SER A 50 3.53 -6.09 0.91
C SER A 50 3.69 -5.40 2.27
N ALA A 51 3.76 -4.07 2.28
CA ALA A 51 3.83 -3.29 3.51
C ALA A 51 2.55 -3.43 4.34
N LEU A 52 1.39 -3.52 3.67
CA LEU A 52 0.09 -3.74 4.30
C LEU A 52 0.06 -5.07 5.06
N SER A 53 0.49 -6.16 4.42
CA SER A 53 0.61 -7.48 5.04
C SER A 53 1.41 -7.45 6.35
N VAL A 54 2.49 -6.65 6.40
CA VAL A 54 3.27 -6.47 7.63
C VAL A 54 2.49 -5.68 8.68
N ALA A 55 1.84 -4.58 8.28
CA ALA A 55 1.08 -3.73 9.20
C ALA A 55 -0.11 -4.46 9.86
N ILE A 56 -0.72 -5.42 9.15
CA ILE A 56 -1.86 -6.20 9.65
C ILE A 56 -1.48 -7.59 10.19
N ASP A 57 -0.18 -7.93 10.23
CA ASP A 57 0.34 -9.25 10.57
C ASP A 57 -0.33 -10.41 9.80
N CYS A 58 -0.67 -10.16 8.52
CA CYS A 58 -1.28 -11.14 7.63
C CYS A 58 -0.27 -11.52 6.54
N PRO A 59 0.47 -12.64 6.70
CA PRO A 59 1.42 -13.07 5.69
C PRO A 59 0.68 -13.48 4.40
N PRO A 60 1.25 -13.18 3.21
CA PRO A 60 0.67 -13.64 1.96
C PRO A 60 0.56 -15.16 1.97
N LEU A 61 -0.61 -15.68 1.58
CA LEU A 61 -0.89 -17.12 1.56
C LEU A 61 0.21 -17.86 0.79
N ASP A 62 0.93 -18.73 1.49
CA ASP A 62 1.81 -19.71 0.87
C ASP A 62 0.94 -20.77 0.17
N ASN A 63 1.06 -20.87 -1.16
CA ASN A 63 0.38 -21.89 -1.96
C ASN A 63 0.82 -23.33 -1.60
N ARG A 64 1.77 -23.53 -0.67
CA ARG A 64 2.18 -24.85 -0.16
C ARG A 64 1.37 -25.36 1.04
N ALA A 65 0.41 -24.59 1.58
CA ALA A 65 -0.39 -25.02 2.72
C ALA A 65 -1.53 -26.02 2.39
N PHE A 66 -1.84 -26.27 1.11
CA PHE A 66 -2.80 -27.29 0.67
C PHE A 66 -2.13 -28.65 0.36
N SER A 67 -1.40 -29.20 1.33
CA SER A 67 -0.99 -30.61 1.32
C SER A 67 -0.90 -31.13 2.75
N GLY A 68 -2.07 -31.41 3.32
CA GLY A 68 -2.23 -32.12 4.59
C GLY A 68 -3.71 -32.44 4.74
N GLY A 69 -4.05 -33.71 4.47
CA GLY A 69 -5.43 -34.24 4.50
C GLY A 69 -5.97 -34.50 5.90
#